data_AF-A0A962GA50-F1
#
_entry.id   AF-A0A962GA50-F1
#
_cell.length_a   1.000
_cell.length_b   1.000
_cell.length_c   1.000
_cell.angle_alpha   90.00
_cell.angle_beta   90.00
_cell.angle_gamma   90.00
#
_symmetry.space_group_name_H-M   'P 1'
#
loop_
_entity.id
_entity.type
_entity.pdbx_description
1 polymer ?
#
loop_
_entity_poly.entity_id
_entity_poly.type
_entity_poly.pdbx_seq_one_letter_code
_entity_poly.pdbx_strand_id
1 'polypeptide(L)'
;MKFLCALCVVVSSVFLGQAMAAEGDAARAAIQKIAPMQQVSAFRKSALPGYYEGVIAGQVAYASEDGRYLVRGTVEDLDKGINLSEASMAAKRRELLATLGPEERLSFAPAKPKYRITVFTDVDCPFCRRLHSRIDDYKALGIAFDYVFFPLSIHPGADLKS
;
A
#
# COMPACT_ATOMS: atom_id res chain seq x y z
N MET A 1 16.74 -40.29 66.08
CA MET A 1 17.11 -38.89 66.40
C MET A 1 16.80 -38.05 65.15
N LYS A 2 15.70 -37.29 65.17
CA LYS A 2 15.63 -35.80 65.04
C LYS A 2 16.42 -35.29 63.82
N PHE A 3 15.84 -34.64 62.80
CA PHE A 3 15.14 -33.33 62.81
C PHE A 3 14.26 -33.23 61.54
N LEU A 4 12.95 -32.97 61.64
CA LEU A 4 12.31 -31.66 61.39
C LEU A 4 13.01 -30.77 60.33
N CYS A 5 12.40 -30.62 59.15
CA CYS A 5 12.64 -29.48 58.28
C CYS A 5 11.32 -29.04 57.63
N ALA A 6 11.10 -27.73 57.69
CA ALA A 6 9.82 -27.06 57.59
C ALA A 6 9.27 -26.98 56.16
N LEU A 7 7.95 -27.10 56.06
CA LEU A 7 7.14 -26.86 54.87
C LEU A 7 7.11 -25.34 54.58
N CYS A 8 7.99 -24.87 53.70
CA CYS A 8 7.86 -23.55 53.07
C CYS A 8 6.88 -23.66 51.90
N VAL A 9 5.62 -23.25 52.10
CA VAL A 9 4.66 -23.02 51.01
C VAL A 9 5.10 -21.76 50.27
N VAL A 10 5.83 -21.93 49.17
CA VAL A 10 6.16 -20.84 48.25
C VAL A 10 4.94 -20.60 47.38
N VAL A 11 4.15 -19.57 47.71
CA VAL A 11 3.11 -19.05 46.82
C VAL A 11 3.81 -18.29 45.70
N SER A 12 4.17 -18.98 44.62
CA SER A 12 4.66 -18.36 43.39
C SER A 12 3.48 -17.65 42.72
N SER A 13 3.39 -16.34 42.93
CA SER A 13 2.51 -15.44 42.21
C SER A 13 2.86 -15.50 40.72
N VAL A 14 2.09 -16.25 39.94
CA VAL A 14 2.15 -16.24 38.48
C VAL A 14 1.64 -14.87 38.03
N PHE A 15 2.57 -13.94 37.79
CA PHE A 15 2.29 -12.75 36.99
C PHE A 15 2.00 -13.22 35.56
N LEU A 16 0.72 -13.46 35.25
CA LEU A 16 0.26 -13.51 33.88
C LEU A 16 0.46 -12.12 33.29
N GLY A 17 1.56 -11.96 32.54
CA GLY A 17 1.75 -10.82 31.66
C GLY A 17 0.61 -10.82 30.65
N GLN A 18 -0.41 -9.99 30.88
CA GLN A 18 -1.36 -9.65 29.84
C GLN A 18 -0.57 -8.89 28.79
N ALA A 19 -0.34 -9.54 27.64
CA ALA A 19 0.05 -8.82 26.44
C ALA A 19 -1.03 -7.76 26.20
N MET A 20 -0.71 -6.50 26.48
CA MET A 20 -1.52 -5.38 26.03
C MET A 20 -1.55 -5.50 24.51
N ALA A 21 -2.70 -5.91 23.97
CA ALA A 21 -2.91 -5.88 22.53
C ALA A 21 -2.62 -4.45 22.06
N ALA A 22 -1.74 -4.31 21.09
CA ALA A 22 -1.46 -3.03 20.50
C ALA A 22 -2.75 -2.48 19.87
N GLU A 23 -2.88 -1.16 19.87
CA GLU A 23 -4.07 -0.48 19.35
C GLU A 23 -4.31 -0.90 17.89
N GLY A 24 -5.49 -1.46 17.60
CA GLY A 24 -5.85 -1.95 16.27
C GLY A 24 -5.43 -3.39 15.94
N ASP A 25 -4.86 -4.17 16.87
CA ASP A 25 -4.46 -5.56 16.63
C ASP A 25 -5.62 -6.44 16.12
N ALA A 26 -6.81 -6.30 16.73
CA ALA A 26 -8.01 -7.04 16.30
C ALA A 26 -8.41 -6.68 14.86
N ALA A 27 -8.36 -5.39 14.51
CA ALA A 27 -8.66 -4.91 13.18
C ALA A 27 -7.62 -5.38 12.15
N ARG A 28 -6.32 -5.31 12.48
CA ARG A 28 -5.24 -5.82 11.63
C ARG A 28 -5.39 -7.32 11.40
N ALA A 29 -5.67 -8.10 12.45
CA ALA A 29 -5.91 -9.52 12.35
C ALA A 29 -7.16 -9.84 11.49
N ALA A 30 -8.22 -9.05 11.60
CA ALA A 30 -9.41 -9.19 10.75
C ALA A 30 -9.09 -8.93 9.27
N ILE A 31 -8.31 -7.90 8.95
CA ILE A 31 -7.86 -7.62 7.58
C ILE A 31 -6.95 -8.74 7.07
N GLN A 32 -6.03 -9.26 7.89
CA GLN A 32 -5.10 -10.34 7.53
C GLN A 32 -5.85 -11.62 7.07
N LYS A 33 -7.06 -11.87 7.59
CA LYS A 33 -7.88 -13.01 7.18
C LYS A 33 -8.30 -12.97 5.70
N ILE A 34 -8.29 -11.80 5.05
CA ILE A 34 -8.62 -11.67 3.61
C ILE A 34 -7.60 -12.43 2.75
N ALA A 35 -6.31 -12.27 3.05
CA ALA A 35 -5.23 -12.94 2.34
C ALA A 35 -4.13 -13.33 3.34
N PRO A 36 -4.27 -14.48 4.04
CA PRO A 36 -3.39 -14.85 5.15
C PRO A 36 -1.90 -14.91 4.81
N MET A 37 -1.56 -15.14 3.54
CA MET A 37 -0.17 -15.21 3.05
C MET A 37 0.43 -13.86 2.65
N GLN A 38 -0.35 -12.77 2.67
CA GLN A 38 0.12 -11.44 2.27
C GLN A 38 0.21 -10.50 3.45
N GLN A 39 1.17 -9.56 3.43
CA GLN A 39 1.31 -8.59 4.50
C GLN A 39 0.27 -7.46 4.37
N VAL A 40 -0.36 -7.09 5.48
CA VAL A 40 -1.12 -5.83 5.57
C VAL A 40 -0.13 -4.67 5.59
N SER A 41 -0.24 -3.80 4.59
CA SER A 41 0.54 -2.56 4.47
C SER A 41 -0.35 -1.33 4.67
N ALA A 42 0.26 -0.15 4.86
CA ALA A 42 -0.45 1.12 5.05
C ALA A 42 -1.54 1.10 6.16
N PHE A 43 -1.38 0.23 7.16
CA PHE A 43 -2.35 0.04 8.25
C PHE A 43 -2.36 1.25 9.18
N ARG A 44 -3.54 1.84 9.40
CA ARG A 44 -3.74 3.00 10.27
C ARG A 44 -5.21 3.16 10.64
N LYS A 45 -5.50 4.05 11.59
CA LYS A 45 -6.87 4.43 11.91
C LYS A 45 -7.53 5.10 10.68
N SER A 46 -8.74 4.68 10.33
CA SER A 46 -9.47 5.21 9.18
C SER A 46 -10.11 6.56 9.51
N ALA A 47 -10.35 7.38 8.49
CA ALA A 47 -11.25 8.53 8.61
C ALA A 47 -12.72 8.09 8.78
N LEU A 48 -13.06 6.84 8.41
CA LEU A 48 -14.33 6.22 8.77
C LEU A 48 -14.35 5.92 10.28
N PRO A 49 -15.26 6.54 11.07
CA PRO A 49 -15.24 6.41 12.53
C PRO A 49 -15.40 4.96 13.00
N GLY A 50 -14.55 4.53 13.94
CA GLY A 50 -14.61 3.18 14.51
C GLY A 50 -14.01 2.09 13.62
N TYR A 51 -13.27 2.46 12.57
CA TYR A 51 -12.59 1.52 11.67
C TYR A 51 -11.10 1.82 11.57
N TYR A 52 -10.32 0.77 11.35
CA TYR A 52 -8.97 0.85 10.80
C TYR A 52 -9.03 0.53 9.31
N GLU A 53 -8.09 1.08 8.57
CA GLU A 53 -7.87 0.73 7.16
C GLU A 53 -6.50 0.06 6.99
N GLY A 54 -6.39 -0.79 5.99
CA GLY A 54 -5.14 -1.39 5.56
C GLY A 54 -5.21 -1.83 4.11
N VAL A 55 -4.04 -1.89 3.45
CA VAL A 55 -3.90 -2.38 2.08
C VAL A 55 -3.40 -3.81 2.13
N ILE A 56 -4.17 -4.73 1.55
CA ILE A 56 -3.83 -6.16 1.44
C ILE A 56 -4.28 -6.67 0.07
N ALA A 57 -3.50 -7.52 -0.60
CA ALA A 57 -3.86 -8.02 -1.94
C ALA A 57 -4.25 -6.91 -2.93
N GLY A 58 -3.51 -5.80 -2.90
CA GLY A 58 -3.69 -4.68 -3.82
C GLY A 58 -4.97 -3.87 -3.63
N GLN A 59 -5.74 -4.09 -2.56
CA GLN A 59 -6.98 -3.37 -2.27
C GLN A 59 -6.99 -2.84 -0.84
N VAL A 60 -7.72 -1.75 -0.62
CA VAL A 60 -8.00 -1.25 0.73
C VAL A 60 -9.10 -2.10 1.34
N ALA A 61 -8.93 -2.46 2.60
CA ALA A 61 -9.95 -3.06 3.43
C ALA A 61 -10.08 -2.27 4.73
N TYR A 62 -11.29 -2.25 5.28
CA TYR A 62 -11.57 -1.63 6.56
C TYR A 62 -12.04 -2.69 7.54
N ALA A 63 -11.57 -2.63 8.78
CA ALA A 63 -12.05 -3.46 9.85
C ALA A 63 -12.44 -2.61 11.06
N SER A 64 -13.54 -2.96 11.72
CA SER A 64 -13.94 -2.30 12.96
C SER A 64 -12.85 -2.44 14.03
N GLU A 65 -12.78 -1.51 14.99
CA GLU A 65 -11.74 -1.55 16.05
C GLU A 65 -11.74 -2.88 16.83
N ASP A 66 -12.92 -3.49 16.99
CA ASP A 66 -13.11 -4.80 17.64
C ASP A 66 -12.83 -6.01 16.73
N GLY A 67 -12.47 -5.78 15.45
CA GLY A 67 -12.16 -6.82 14.46
C GLY A 67 -13.35 -7.68 14.02
N ARG A 68 -14.58 -7.32 14.39
CA ARG A 68 -15.79 -8.13 14.10
C ARG A 68 -16.34 -7.90 12.69
N TYR A 69 -16.22 -6.69 12.17
CA TYR A 69 -16.77 -6.28 10.89
C TYR A 69 -15.65 -5.97 9.91
N LEU A 70 -15.84 -6.41 8.67
CA LEU A 70 -14.94 -6.14 7.56
C LEU A 70 -15.74 -5.49 6.45
N VAL A 71 -15.28 -4.34 5.97
CA VAL A 71 -15.83 -3.66 4.80
C VAL A 71 -14.87 -3.84 3.64
N ARG A 72 -15.39 -4.37 2.54
CA ARG A 72 -14.67 -4.57 1.29
C ARG A 72 -15.28 -3.66 0.23
N GLY A 73 -14.46 -2.82 -0.39
CA GLY A 73 -14.89 -1.86 -1.40
C GLY A 73 -14.41 -0.46 -1.08
N THR A 74 -15.20 0.51 -1.51
CA THR A 74 -14.85 1.93 -1.47
C THR A 74 -15.62 2.65 -0.37
N VAL A 75 -14.93 3.52 0.36
CA VAL A 75 -15.54 4.45 1.31
C VAL A 75 -15.36 5.87 0.79
N GLU A 76 -16.46 6.62 0.73
CA GLU A 76 -16.47 8.02 0.31
C GLU A 76 -16.90 8.90 1.49
N ASP A 77 -16.19 10.00 1.67
CA ASP A 77 -16.58 11.09 2.56
C ASP A 77 -17.52 11.99 1.77
N LEU A 78 -18.82 11.93 2.08
CA LEU A 78 -19.87 12.65 1.35
C LEU A 78 -19.84 14.16 1.61
N ASP A 79 -19.34 14.59 2.76
CA ASP A 79 -19.24 16.01 3.10
C ASP A 79 -18.14 16.69 2.28
N LYS A 80 -17.02 15.98 2.06
CA LYS A 80 -15.90 16.47 1.25
C LYS A 80 -15.98 16.06 -0.22
N GLY A 81 -16.86 15.12 -0.57
CA GLY A 81 -16.95 14.53 -1.90
C GLY A 81 -15.67 13.80 -2.33
N ILE A 82 -14.97 13.16 -1.41
CA ILE A 82 -13.70 12.46 -1.69
C ILE A 82 -13.80 10.96 -1.45
N ASN A 83 -13.13 10.19 -2.31
CA ASN A 83 -12.96 8.76 -2.15
C ASN A 83 -11.76 8.47 -1.23
N LEU A 84 -12.04 8.07 0.01
CA LEU A 84 -11.02 7.80 1.03
C LEU A 84 -10.15 6.59 0.65
N SER A 85 -10.75 5.57 0.04
CA SER A 85 -10.03 4.37 -0.41
C SER A 85 -9.03 4.69 -1.51
N GLU A 86 -9.41 5.51 -2.50
CA GLU A 86 -8.49 5.97 -3.55
C GLU A 86 -7.43 6.91 -3.00
N ALA A 87 -7.73 7.77 -2.02
CA ALA A 87 -6.71 8.57 -1.36
C ALA A 87 -5.64 7.69 -0.68
N SER A 88 -6.08 6.61 -0.01
CA SER A 88 -5.22 5.60 0.62
C SER A 88 -4.37 4.85 -0.41
N MET A 89 -4.97 4.36 -1.50
CA MET A 89 -4.25 3.70 -2.59
C MET A 89 -3.29 4.64 -3.31
N ALA A 90 -3.68 5.90 -3.54
CA ALA A 90 -2.82 6.89 -4.17
C ALA A 90 -1.58 7.18 -3.32
N ALA A 91 -1.74 7.24 -1.98
CA ALA A 91 -0.60 7.34 -1.07
C ALA A 91 0.32 6.12 -1.18
N LYS A 92 -0.24 4.90 -1.23
CA LYS A 92 0.55 3.68 -1.39
C LYS A 92 1.27 3.62 -2.74
N ARG A 93 0.60 3.99 -3.83
CA ARG A 93 1.21 4.07 -5.18
C ARG A 93 2.37 5.07 -5.19
N ARG A 94 2.24 6.22 -4.53
CA ARG A 94 3.34 7.20 -4.40
C ARG A 94 4.55 6.65 -3.66
N GLU A 95 4.32 5.91 -2.57
CA GLU A 95 5.39 5.25 -1.82
C GLU A 95 6.14 4.24 -2.71
N LEU A 96 5.41 3.40 -3.45
CA LEU A 96 6.01 2.42 -4.37
C LEU A 96 6.72 3.09 -5.56
N LEU A 97 6.17 4.16 -6.12
CA LEU A 97 6.83 4.90 -7.20
C LEU A 97 8.12 5.58 -6.71
N ALA A 98 8.19 5.98 -5.44
CA ALA A 98 9.38 6.57 -4.87
C ALA A 98 10.53 5.56 -4.68
N THR A 99 10.24 4.25 -4.69
CA THR A 99 11.29 3.22 -4.63
C THR A 99 11.93 2.94 -5.98
N LEU A 100 11.36 3.43 -7.09
CA LEU A 100 11.89 3.19 -8.43
C LEU A 100 13.20 3.97 -8.66
N GLY A 101 14.27 3.23 -8.92
CA GLY A 101 15.59 3.77 -9.22
C GLY A 101 15.66 4.48 -10.58
N PRO A 102 16.69 5.31 -10.84
CA PRO A 102 16.95 5.87 -12.17
C PRO A 102 17.11 4.82 -13.28
N GLU A 103 17.62 3.64 -12.95
CA GLU A 103 17.83 2.51 -13.86
C GLU A 103 16.54 1.77 -14.22
N GLU A 104 15.49 1.90 -13.39
CA GLU A 104 14.18 1.29 -13.63
C GLU A 104 13.24 2.18 -14.44
N ARG A 105 13.71 3.37 -14.85
CA ARG A 105 12.93 4.34 -15.62
C ARG A 105 13.72 4.97 -16.76
N LEU A 106 13.02 5.27 -17.84
CA LEU A 106 13.56 6.04 -18.95
C LEU A 106 13.03 7.47 -18.89
N SER A 107 13.91 8.44 -18.60
CA SER A 107 13.51 9.83 -18.35
C SER A 107 13.64 10.71 -19.60
N PHE A 108 12.55 11.40 -19.96
CA PHE A 108 12.49 12.44 -20.97
C PHE A 108 12.10 13.75 -20.30
N ALA A 109 13.09 14.57 -19.94
CA ALA A 109 12.87 15.79 -19.20
C ALA A 109 13.37 17.04 -19.96
N PRO A 110 12.68 18.19 -19.84
CA PRO A 110 13.27 19.47 -20.19
C PRO A 110 14.31 19.88 -19.13
N ALA A 111 15.16 20.86 -19.44
CA ALA A 111 16.21 21.33 -18.51
C ALA A 111 15.67 21.84 -17.16
N LYS A 112 14.46 22.42 -17.14
CA LYS A 112 13.77 22.92 -15.95
C LYS A 112 12.32 22.42 -15.90
N PRO A 113 12.08 21.20 -15.38
CA PRO A 113 10.73 20.66 -15.33
C PRO A 113 9.88 21.39 -14.29
N LYS A 114 8.64 21.74 -14.69
CA LYS A 114 7.58 22.25 -13.82
C LYS A 114 6.75 21.11 -13.22
N TYR A 115 6.58 20.04 -14.00
CA TYR A 115 5.84 18.85 -13.63
C TYR A 115 6.68 17.61 -13.95
N ARG A 116 6.46 16.53 -13.20
CA ARG A 116 7.04 15.22 -13.46
C ARG A 116 5.93 14.19 -13.36
N ILE A 117 5.81 13.35 -14.37
CA ILE A 117 4.83 12.27 -14.42
C ILE A 117 5.52 10.94 -14.71
N THR A 118 5.01 9.88 -14.08
CA THR A 118 5.41 8.51 -14.41
C THR A 118 4.39 7.91 -15.36
N VAL A 119 4.86 7.36 -16.48
CA VAL A 119 3.99 6.74 -17.50
C VAL A 119 4.35 5.28 -17.64
N PHE A 120 3.40 4.41 -17.31
CA PHE A 120 3.49 2.99 -17.63
C PHE A 120 3.24 2.82 -19.12
N THR A 121 4.23 2.31 -19.84
CA THR A 121 4.24 2.29 -21.31
C THR A 121 4.56 0.91 -21.86
N ASP A 122 3.98 0.63 -23.02
CA ASP A 122 4.24 -0.57 -23.80
C ASP A 122 4.74 -0.17 -25.20
N VAL A 123 5.82 -0.78 -25.64
CA VAL A 123 6.49 -0.48 -26.92
C VAL A 123 5.63 -0.80 -28.15
N ASP A 124 4.74 -1.77 -28.04
CA ASP A 124 3.83 -2.18 -29.11
C ASP A 124 2.47 -1.45 -29.04
N CYS A 125 2.19 -0.70 -27.97
CA CYS A 125 0.94 0.05 -27.83
C CYS A 125 0.88 1.28 -28.75
N PRO A 126 -0.13 1.39 -29.66
CA PRO A 126 -0.22 2.51 -30.59
C PRO A 126 -0.48 3.85 -29.90
N PHE A 127 -1.20 3.87 -28.78
CA PHE A 127 -1.44 5.09 -28.00
C PHE A 127 -0.18 5.56 -27.27
N CYS A 128 0.63 4.63 -26.74
CA CYS A 128 1.93 4.94 -26.16
C CYS A 128 2.88 5.54 -27.20
N ARG A 129 2.92 4.96 -28.41
CA ARG A 129 3.69 5.50 -29.54
C ARG A 129 3.22 6.89 -29.95
N ARG A 130 1.91 7.13 -30.00
CA ARG A 130 1.34 8.46 -30.29
C ARG A 130 1.65 9.49 -29.20
N LEU A 131 1.64 9.08 -27.93
CA LEU A 131 2.05 9.96 -26.83
C LEU A 131 3.53 10.33 -26.97
N HIS A 132 4.39 9.34 -27.25
CA HIS A 132 5.82 9.56 -27.41
C HIS A 132 6.16 10.41 -28.64
N SER A 133 5.42 10.31 -29.75
CA SER A 133 5.65 11.18 -30.92
C SER A 133 5.39 12.66 -30.67
N ARG A 134 4.78 13.01 -29.53
CA ARG A 134 4.52 14.38 -29.08
C ARG A 134 5.32 14.75 -27.83
N ILE A 135 6.33 13.96 -27.45
CA ILE A 135 7.09 14.15 -26.21
C ILE A 135 7.74 15.53 -26.10
N ASP A 136 8.21 16.09 -27.22
CA ASP A 136 8.84 17.41 -27.24
C ASP A 136 7.85 18.55 -27.01
N ASP A 137 6.59 18.41 -27.46
CA ASP A 137 5.53 19.39 -27.16
C ASP A 137 5.27 19.46 -25.66
N TYR A 138 5.21 18.31 -24.98
CA TYR A 138 5.01 18.29 -23.53
C TYR A 138 6.24 18.80 -22.76
N LYS A 139 7.45 18.48 -23.23
CA LYS A 139 8.68 19.04 -22.66
C LYS A 139 8.72 20.56 -22.80
N ALA A 140 8.24 21.12 -23.91
CA ALA A 140 8.11 22.57 -24.10
C ALA A 140 7.13 23.22 -23.10
N LEU A 141 6.12 22.47 -22.65
CA LEU A 141 5.21 22.88 -21.56
C LEU A 141 5.82 22.68 -20.16
N GLY A 142 7.04 22.17 -20.06
CA GLY A 142 7.75 21.94 -18.80
C GLY A 142 7.42 20.61 -18.12
N ILE A 143 6.91 19.61 -18.85
CA ILE A 143 6.55 18.31 -18.29
C ILE A 143 7.70 17.32 -18.53
N ALA A 144 8.22 16.74 -17.45
CA ALA A 144 9.13 15.59 -17.50
C ALA A 144 8.36 14.28 -17.45
N PHE A 145 8.76 13.31 -18.27
CA PHE A 145 8.19 11.97 -18.33
C PHE A 145 9.22 10.97 -17.82
N ASP A 146 8.84 10.16 -16.86
CA ASP A 146 9.57 8.97 -16.46
C ASP A 146 8.79 7.75 -16.96
N TYR A 147 9.29 7.09 -18.00
CA TYR A 147 8.68 5.88 -18.54
C TYR A 147 9.08 4.67 -17.70
N VAL A 148 8.09 3.84 -17.38
CA VAL A 148 8.26 2.52 -16.77
C VAL A 148 7.65 1.51 -17.74
N PHE A 149 8.42 0.52 -18.15
CA PHE A 149 7.93 -0.47 -19.10
C PHE A 149 6.90 -1.38 -18.43
N PHE A 150 5.74 -1.47 -19.07
CA PHE A 150 4.62 -2.30 -18.65
C PHE A 150 4.02 -2.99 -19.87
N PRO A 151 4.70 -4.03 -20.40
CA PRO A 151 4.18 -4.84 -21.50
C PRO A 151 2.80 -5.39 -21.16
N LEU A 152 1.81 -5.04 -21.96
CA LEU A 152 0.44 -5.50 -21.77
C LEU A 152 0.33 -6.95 -22.24
N SER A 153 -0.49 -7.74 -21.55
CA SER A 153 -0.72 -9.15 -21.90
C SER A 153 -1.29 -9.36 -23.31
N ILE A 154 -1.87 -8.33 -23.91
CA ILE A 154 -2.40 -8.32 -25.28
C ILE A 154 -1.33 -8.08 -26.36
N HIS A 155 -0.08 -7.78 -25.99
CA HIS A 155 1.05 -7.60 -26.91
C HIS A 155 2.14 -8.65 -26.65
N PRO A 156 2.04 -9.85 -27.24
CA PRO A 156 2.99 -10.92 -27.01
C PRO A 156 4.41 -10.54 -27.46
N GLY A 157 5.40 -10.74 -26.58
CA GLY A 157 6.81 -10.48 -26.85
C GLY A 157 7.25 -9.02 -26.72
N ALA A 158 6.38 -8.13 -26.26
CA ALA A 158 6.74 -6.74 -25.96
C ALA A 158 7.75 -6.63 -24.80
N ASP A 159 7.75 -7.60 -23.89
CA ASP A 159 8.71 -7.74 -22.79
C ASP A 159 10.15 -7.95 -23.26
N LEU A 160 10.34 -8.62 -24.40
CA LEU A 160 11.68 -8.86 -24.98
C LEU A 160 12.25 -7.66 -25.74
N LYS A 161 11.42 -6.63 -25.97
CA LYS A 161 11.76 -5.41 -26.72
C LYS A 161 11.89 -4.17 -25.82
N SER A 162 11.47 -4.30 -24.56
CA SER A 162 11.38 -3.22 -23.57
C SER A 162 12.68 -3.05 -22.81
#